data_AF-A0A091D9S3-F1
#
_entry.id   AF-A0A091D9S3-F1
#
_cell.length_a   1.000
_cell.length_b   1.000
_cell.length_c   1.000
_cell.angle_alpha   90.00
_cell.angle_beta   90.00
_cell.angle_gamma   90.00
#
_symmetry.space_group_name_H-M   'P 1'
#
loop_
_entity.id
_entity.type
_entity.pdbx_description
1 polymer ?
#
loop_
_entity_poly.entity_id
_entity_poly.type
_entity_poly.pdbx_seq_one_letter_code
_entity_poly.pdbx_strand_id
1 'polypeptide(L)'
;MRMEPTPGLMEQHGPEEVAGSTEQEPAPWQAFPVLSEQQSGDVELVLAYAAPVLDKRQTSRLLREVAAAHPLPAQPHLKRVRPRPDAHGAPELELLLCLAGPAPGPRSLAELLPEPSVDSHGLGPPFLVPVPARPPLTRGQFEEARVHWPTSFHEDKRVTSALAGQLFSAQERAAMQGHMERAVWVAQRAAAQGLRAVGAVVVDPTLDHVLATGHDCRSASSPLLHAVMVCIDLVAQGQGRGAHDLRAHPACAFFPAPAAQARAGIVRKLEEDEDEDGQPYVCTGYDLYVTREPCAMCAMALVHSRIRRVFYGATSPDGALGTRFRVHARSDLNHRFQVFRGVLEKQCHLLDPDTWLQASAQTPGKENNFPPLPRFIPLKPCFYQDFSDEIPIEHQVLVKRIYRLWMFYCATLGVNLIACLAWWIGSGQGANFGLAFVWLLLFTPCSYVCWFRPAYKAFRADSSFNFMAFFFIFGAQFVLTVIQAIGFPGWGACGWLAAIGFFGTSVGAAVVMLLPAIMFSLSAVMMAIAILKVHRIYRGAGGSFQKAQTEWNTGAWRNPPSREAQFNNFSGNSLPEYPTVPNYPASGSQWP
;
A
#
# COMPACT_ATOMS: atom_id res chain seq x y z
N MET A 1 -43.59 -52.41 -45.50
CA MET A 1 -43.76 -52.90 -44.10
C MET A 1 -42.56 -52.37 -43.33
N ARG A 2 -42.60 -51.16 -42.76
CA ARG A 2 -43.20 -50.82 -41.45
C ARG A 2 -42.86 -51.90 -40.41
N MET A 3 -41.75 -51.70 -39.71
CA MET A 3 -41.51 -52.30 -38.40
C MET A 3 -42.00 -51.31 -37.34
N GLU A 4 -42.82 -51.81 -36.44
CA GLU A 4 -43.24 -51.18 -35.19
C GLU A 4 -43.36 -52.32 -34.14
N PRO A 5 -43.42 -52.02 -32.83
CA PRO A 5 -42.30 -52.20 -31.91
C PRO A 5 -42.62 -53.12 -30.71
N THR A 6 -41.66 -53.39 -29.83
CA THR A 6 -41.89 -53.95 -28.48
C THR A 6 -40.67 -53.69 -27.57
N PRO A 7 -40.80 -53.74 -26.22
CA PRO A 7 -40.53 -52.56 -25.38
C PRO A 7 -39.53 -52.78 -24.24
N GLY A 8 -38.97 -51.67 -23.76
CA GLY A 8 -38.79 -51.33 -22.34
C GLY A 8 -37.85 -52.17 -21.46
N LEU A 9 -36.74 -51.55 -21.04
CA LEU A 9 -36.27 -51.63 -19.65
C LEU A 9 -35.44 -50.38 -19.29
N MET A 10 -36.06 -49.61 -18.38
CA MET A 10 -35.62 -48.49 -17.56
C MET A 10 -34.13 -48.12 -17.53
N GLU A 11 -33.81 -46.90 -17.97
CA GLU A 11 -32.64 -46.15 -17.48
C GLU A 11 -33.11 -44.88 -16.76
N GLN A 12 -32.65 -44.75 -15.51
CA GLN A 12 -32.93 -43.62 -14.63
C GLN A 12 -32.11 -42.42 -15.05
N HIS A 13 -32.78 -41.29 -15.28
CA HIS A 13 -32.18 -39.97 -15.45
C HIS A 13 -31.43 -39.54 -14.19
N GLY A 14 -30.11 -39.39 -14.28
CA GLY A 14 -29.34 -38.47 -13.44
C GLY A 14 -29.23 -37.10 -14.15
N PRO A 15 -29.33 -35.98 -13.43
CA PRO A 15 -29.30 -34.65 -14.06
C PRO A 15 -27.90 -34.32 -14.58
N GLU A 16 -27.86 -33.80 -15.81
CA GLU A 16 -26.68 -33.22 -16.47
C GLU A 16 -26.03 -32.15 -15.59
N GLU A 17 -24.80 -32.42 -15.11
CA GLU A 17 -23.92 -31.38 -14.59
C GLU A 17 -23.41 -30.53 -15.75
N VAL A 18 -23.99 -29.35 -15.90
CA VAL A 18 -23.46 -28.26 -16.71
C VAL A 18 -22.09 -27.86 -16.14
N ALA A 19 -21.03 -28.33 -16.77
CA ALA A 19 -19.66 -27.90 -16.51
C ALA A 19 -19.47 -26.45 -17.00
N GLY A 20 -19.98 -25.50 -16.22
CA GLY A 20 -19.63 -24.10 -16.29
C GLY A 20 -18.37 -23.86 -15.48
N SER A 21 -17.21 -24.26 -15.99
CA SER A 21 -15.93 -23.79 -15.45
C SER A 21 -15.85 -22.30 -15.74
N THR A 22 -16.24 -21.49 -14.76
CA THR A 22 -16.01 -20.05 -14.78
C THR A 22 -14.50 -19.87 -14.71
N GLU A 23 -13.86 -19.66 -15.85
CA GLU A 23 -12.50 -19.10 -15.90
C GLU A 23 -12.53 -17.82 -15.06
N GLN A 24 -11.93 -17.87 -13.87
CA GLN A 24 -11.75 -16.70 -13.04
C GLN A 24 -10.83 -15.75 -13.81
N GLU A 25 -11.38 -14.65 -14.32
CA GLU A 25 -10.57 -13.57 -14.89
C GLU A 25 -9.45 -13.23 -13.90
N PRO A 26 -8.17 -13.33 -14.30
CA PRO A 26 -7.07 -13.01 -13.41
C PRO A 26 -7.21 -11.56 -12.96
N ALA A 27 -7.07 -11.33 -11.64
CA ALA A 27 -7.15 -10.01 -11.04
C ALA A 27 -6.34 -8.97 -11.85
N PRO A 28 -6.87 -7.76 -12.07
CA PRO A 28 -6.19 -6.77 -12.90
C PRO A 28 -4.82 -6.45 -12.31
N TRP A 29 -3.77 -6.68 -13.09
CA TRP A 29 -2.41 -6.27 -12.74
C TRP A 29 -2.23 -4.78 -13.05
N GLN A 30 -1.28 -4.14 -12.38
CA GLN A 30 -0.94 -2.74 -12.62
C GLN A 30 0.57 -2.55 -12.66
N ALA A 31 1.04 -1.73 -13.60
CA ALA A 31 2.44 -1.35 -13.71
C ALA A 31 2.73 -0.14 -12.83
N PHE A 32 3.59 -0.30 -11.82
CA PHE A 32 4.04 0.77 -10.94
C PHE A 32 5.44 1.24 -11.32
N PRO A 33 5.69 2.55 -11.44
CA PRO A 33 7.04 3.04 -11.70
C PRO A 33 7.96 2.71 -10.52
N VAL A 34 9.19 2.31 -10.82
CA VAL A 34 10.24 2.23 -9.80
C VAL A 34 10.95 3.57 -9.73
N LEU A 35 10.62 4.33 -8.69
CA LEU A 35 11.16 5.66 -8.41
C LEU A 35 12.65 5.60 -8.04
N SER A 36 13.38 6.69 -8.27
CA SER A 36 14.77 6.86 -7.79
C SER A 36 14.85 6.96 -6.25
N GLU A 37 16.03 6.77 -5.67
CA GLU A 37 16.31 7.04 -4.23
C GLU A 37 15.85 8.43 -3.79
N GLN A 38 16.05 9.43 -4.63
CA GLN A 38 15.64 10.80 -4.27
C GLN A 38 14.12 10.97 -4.29
N GLN A 39 13.40 10.25 -5.13
CA GLN A 39 11.94 10.38 -5.30
C GLN A 39 11.14 9.55 -4.29
N SER A 40 11.67 8.42 -3.83
CA SER A 40 10.99 7.57 -2.85
C SER A 40 11.53 7.72 -1.43
N GLY A 41 12.63 8.45 -1.22
CA GLY A 41 13.17 8.72 0.10
C GLY A 41 12.31 9.71 0.89
N ASP A 42 12.44 9.65 2.21
CA ASP A 42 11.79 10.59 3.13
C ASP A 42 12.29 12.03 2.93
N VAL A 43 11.52 13.01 3.38
CA VAL A 43 11.94 14.41 3.32
C VAL A 43 13.06 14.66 4.31
N GLU A 44 14.29 14.79 3.81
CA GLU A 44 15.45 15.15 4.62
C GLU A 44 15.31 16.59 5.15
N LEU A 45 15.55 16.77 6.45
CA LEU A 45 15.42 18.05 7.14
C LEU A 45 16.78 18.56 7.61
N VAL A 46 16.99 19.87 7.46
CA VAL A 46 18.12 20.61 8.03
C VAL A 46 17.60 21.72 8.93
N LEU A 47 18.39 22.11 9.93
CA LEU A 47 18.04 23.22 10.80
C LEU A 47 18.39 24.57 10.16
N ALA A 48 17.48 25.52 10.32
CA ALA A 48 17.65 26.90 9.91
C ALA A 48 17.18 27.86 10.99
N TYR A 49 17.70 29.08 10.97
CA TYR A 49 17.21 30.18 11.81
C TYR A 49 16.09 30.92 11.09
N ALA A 50 14.98 31.13 11.81
CA ALA A 50 13.89 32.00 11.40
C ALA A 50 13.58 33.01 12.50
N ALA A 51 12.94 34.12 12.16
CA ALA A 51 12.51 35.13 13.12
C ALA A 51 11.10 35.62 12.81
N PRO A 52 10.27 35.95 13.83
CA PRO A 52 8.98 36.58 13.59
C PRO A 52 9.18 38.01 13.09
N VAL A 53 8.30 38.46 12.20
CA VAL A 53 8.27 39.82 11.66
C VAL A 53 7.24 40.61 12.46
N LEU A 54 7.73 41.42 13.39
CA LEU A 54 6.93 42.25 14.30
C LEU A 54 6.31 43.46 13.58
N ASP A 55 7.04 44.06 12.63
CA ASP A 55 6.52 45.12 11.75
C ASP A 55 6.32 44.61 10.31
N LYS A 56 5.07 44.28 9.98
CA LYS A 56 4.69 43.79 8.65
C LYS A 56 4.99 44.78 7.53
N ARG A 57 5.06 46.10 7.80
CA ARG A 57 5.38 47.11 6.77
C ARG A 57 6.82 46.98 6.28
N GLN A 58 7.69 46.38 7.09
CA GLN A 58 9.11 46.20 6.77
C GLN A 58 9.41 44.87 6.08
N THR A 59 8.43 43.96 5.90
CA THR A 59 8.63 42.61 5.33
C THR A 59 9.37 42.62 3.99
N SER A 60 8.98 43.47 3.04
CA SER A 60 9.61 43.52 1.71
C SER A 60 11.04 44.07 1.73
N ARG A 61 11.35 44.94 2.70
CA ARG A 61 12.72 45.42 2.95
C ARG A 61 13.56 44.29 3.55
N LEU A 62 13.11 43.75 4.68
CA LEU A 62 13.78 42.67 5.43
C LEU A 62 14.06 41.46 4.54
N LEU A 63 13.08 41.04 3.72
CA LEU A 63 13.26 39.95 2.77
C LEU A 63 14.40 40.21 1.77
N ARG A 64 14.48 41.43 1.21
CA ARG A 64 15.52 41.78 0.24
C ARG A 64 16.91 41.82 0.89
N GLU A 65 17.02 42.47 2.04
CA GLU A 65 18.28 42.60 2.78
C GLU A 65 18.79 41.23 3.27
N VAL A 66 17.93 40.43 3.91
CA VAL A 66 18.28 39.08 4.36
C VAL A 66 18.63 38.15 3.21
N ALA A 67 17.90 38.21 2.09
CA ALA A 67 18.21 37.37 0.92
C ALA A 67 19.55 37.76 0.26
N ALA A 68 19.93 39.05 0.30
CA ALA A 68 21.21 39.53 -0.19
C ALA A 68 22.37 39.16 0.75
N ALA A 69 22.17 39.29 2.08
CA ALA A 69 23.18 38.98 3.07
C ALA A 69 23.43 37.46 3.23
N HIS A 70 22.35 36.66 3.18
CA HIS A 70 22.39 35.21 3.40
C HIS A 70 21.67 34.46 2.29
N PRO A 71 22.20 34.41 1.06
CA PRO A 71 21.56 33.69 -0.04
C PRO A 71 21.48 32.17 0.27
N LEU A 72 20.44 31.50 -0.25
CA LEU A 72 20.23 30.05 -0.09
C LEU A 72 20.28 29.34 -1.45
N PRO A 73 21.41 29.35 -2.17
CA PRO A 73 21.49 28.82 -3.53
C PRO A 73 21.30 27.29 -3.59
N ALA A 74 21.64 26.58 -2.51
CA ALA A 74 21.44 25.14 -2.41
C ALA A 74 19.99 24.75 -2.04
N GLN A 75 19.15 25.70 -1.60
CA GLN A 75 17.76 25.49 -1.23
C GLN A 75 16.83 26.50 -1.93
N PRO A 76 16.84 26.56 -3.27
CA PRO A 76 16.03 27.52 -4.02
C PRO A 76 14.52 27.26 -3.88
N HIS A 77 14.14 26.07 -3.41
CA HIS A 77 12.76 25.67 -3.21
C HIS A 77 12.13 26.23 -1.93
N LEU A 78 12.92 26.71 -0.96
CA LEU A 78 12.36 27.21 0.30
C LEU A 78 11.77 28.61 0.10
N LYS A 79 10.52 28.82 0.50
CA LYS A 79 9.94 30.16 0.54
C LYS A 79 10.50 30.91 1.75
N ARG A 80 11.01 32.12 1.56
CA ARG A 80 11.62 32.90 2.66
C ARG A 80 10.65 33.35 3.74
N VAL A 81 9.39 33.59 3.39
CA VAL A 81 8.39 34.09 4.32
C VAL A 81 7.27 33.07 4.43
N ARG A 82 6.79 32.82 5.65
CA ARG A 82 5.58 32.03 5.89
C ARG A 82 4.59 32.77 6.78
N PRO A 83 3.29 32.68 6.49
CA PRO A 83 2.26 33.08 7.43
C PRO A 83 2.12 32.02 8.52
N ARG A 84 1.90 32.45 9.76
CA ARG A 84 1.55 31.61 10.89
C ARG A 84 0.47 32.30 11.72
N PRO A 85 -0.65 31.64 12.06
CA PRO A 85 -1.62 32.23 12.95
C PRO A 85 -1.01 32.34 14.36
N ASP A 86 -1.17 33.50 14.99
CA ASP A 86 -0.83 33.71 16.39
C ASP A 86 -1.82 32.98 17.32
N ALA A 87 -1.61 33.06 18.64
CA ALA A 87 -2.49 32.45 19.64
C ALA A 87 -3.94 32.95 19.60
N HIS A 88 -4.20 34.08 18.93
CA HIS A 88 -5.50 34.73 18.78
C HIS A 88 -6.05 34.63 17.35
N GLY A 89 -5.38 33.90 16.46
CA GLY A 89 -5.76 33.70 15.06
C GLY A 89 -5.40 34.84 14.11
N ALA A 90 -4.69 35.88 14.55
CA ALA A 90 -4.18 36.92 13.65
C ALA A 90 -2.96 36.41 12.87
N PRO A 91 -2.80 36.80 11.59
CA PRO A 91 -1.70 36.31 10.76
C PRO A 91 -0.38 36.95 11.18
N GLU A 92 0.49 36.22 11.84
CA GLU A 92 1.89 36.59 12.08
C GLU A 92 2.74 36.12 10.88
N LEU A 93 3.84 36.82 10.59
CA LEU A 93 4.77 36.44 9.53
C LEU A 93 6.09 35.99 10.16
N GLU A 94 6.66 34.92 9.65
CA GLU A 94 8.00 34.46 10.01
C GLU A 94 8.91 34.49 8.78
N LEU A 95 10.13 34.99 8.96
CA LEU A 95 11.15 35.13 7.93
C LEU A 95 12.30 34.14 8.18
N LEU A 96 12.64 33.36 7.17
CA LEU A 96 13.78 32.45 7.16
C LEU A 96 15.08 33.21 6.90
N LEU A 97 16.01 33.16 7.85
CA LEU A 97 17.25 33.94 7.84
C LEU A 97 18.38 33.19 7.10
N CYS A 98 18.84 32.07 7.65
CA CYS A 98 19.96 31.29 7.11
C CYS A 98 19.92 29.85 7.65
N LEU A 99 20.72 28.94 7.08
CA LEU A 99 20.93 27.61 7.64
C LEU A 99 21.74 27.68 8.95
N ALA A 100 21.49 26.78 9.89
CA ALA A 100 22.15 26.79 11.20
C ALA A 100 23.57 26.22 11.19
N GLY A 101 23.95 25.49 10.14
CA GLY A 101 25.25 24.82 10.03
C GLY A 101 25.40 23.63 11.00
N PRO A 102 26.63 23.11 11.19
CA PRO A 102 26.88 21.87 11.93
C PRO A 102 26.79 21.99 13.46
N ALA A 103 26.81 23.21 14.01
CA ALA A 103 26.72 23.46 15.46
C ALA A 103 25.53 24.39 15.77
N PRO A 104 24.29 23.88 15.71
CA PRO A 104 23.09 24.67 15.99
C PRO A 104 23.00 25.01 17.49
N GLY A 105 22.71 26.27 17.80
CA GLY A 105 22.53 26.75 19.18
C GLY A 105 21.75 28.07 19.24
N PRO A 106 21.43 28.59 20.44
CA PRO A 106 20.85 29.91 20.57
C PRO A 106 21.82 30.96 20.02
N ARG A 107 21.35 31.83 19.13
CA ARG A 107 22.11 32.96 18.57
C ARG A 107 21.26 34.21 18.61
N SER A 108 21.90 35.37 18.78
CA SER A 108 21.20 36.66 18.70
C SER A 108 20.99 37.12 17.25
N LEU A 109 20.06 38.06 17.01
CA LEU A 109 19.91 38.66 15.67
C LEU A 109 21.20 39.37 15.24
N ALA A 110 21.92 40.02 16.16
CA ALA A 110 23.17 40.73 15.84
C ALA A 110 24.27 39.76 15.36
N GLU A 111 24.31 38.53 15.88
CA GLU A 111 25.23 37.50 15.41
C GLU A 111 24.83 36.94 14.03
N LEU A 112 23.53 36.81 13.78
CA LEU A 112 23.02 36.26 12.52
C LEU A 112 23.00 37.29 11.39
N LEU A 113 22.73 38.56 11.71
CA LEU A 113 22.47 39.66 10.79
C LEU A 113 23.27 40.91 11.26
N PRO A 114 24.60 40.94 11.06
CA PRO A 114 25.43 42.05 11.52
C PRO A 114 25.19 43.34 10.71
N GLU A 115 25.05 44.48 11.38
CA GLU A 115 25.00 45.79 10.72
C GLU A 115 26.34 46.13 10.02
N PRO A 116 26.33 46.88 8.90
CA PRO A 116 25.19 47.55 8.27
C PRO A 116 24.46 46.68 7.22
N SER A 117 24.71 45.36 7.19
CA SER A 117 24.24 44.50 6.09
C SER A 117 22.73 44.29 6.06
N VAL A 118 22.08 44.26 7.22
CA VAL A 118 20.62 44.12 7.38
C VAL A 118 20.18 44.96 8.58
N ASP A 119 19.21 45.85 8.40
CA ASP A 119 18.55 46.54 9.51
C ASP A 119 17.53 45.58 10.15
N SER A 120 17.92 45.00 11.29
CA SER A 120 17.11 44.01 12.02
C SER A 120 15.87 44.60 12.71
N HIS A 121 15.67 45.92 12.66
CA HIS A 121 14.44 46.55 13.13
C HIS A 121 13.22 45.87 12.50
N GLY A 122 12.20 45.60 13.33
CA GLY A 122 10.99 44.90 12.91
C GLY A 122 11.07 43.38 12.92
N LEU A 123 12.21 42.78 13.27
CA LEU A 123 12.33 41.33 13.57
C LEU A 123 12.29 41.07 15.08
N GLY A 124 11.67 39.97 15.49
CA GLY A 124 11.75 39.46 16.85
C GLY A 124 12.89 38.44 17.02
N PRO A 125 12.98 37.80 18.21
CA PRO A 125 14.08 36.90 18.52
C PRO A 125 14.13 35.70 17.56
N PRO A 126 15.32 35.29 17.09
CA PRO A 126 15.45 34.18 16.17
C PRO A 126 15.26 32.85 16.90
N PHE A 127 14.75 31.87 16.18
CA PHE A 127 14.53 30.51 16.66
C PHE A 127 14.96 29.49 15.60
N LEU A 128 15.25 28.27 16.05
CA LEU A 128 15.59 27.16 15.17
C LEU A 128 14.33 26.47 14.66
N VAL A 129 14.32 26.17 13.37
CA VAL A 129 13.22 25.47 12.70
C VAL A 129 13.78 24.44 11.72
N PRO A 130 13.22 23.22 11.66
CA PRO A 130 13.55 22.26 10.61
C PRO A 130 12.95 22.70 9.28
N VAL A 131 13.76 22.65 8.22
CA VAL A 131 13.34 22.96 6.84
C VAL A 131 13.78 21.85 5.88
N PRO A 132 13.03 21.58 4.81
CA PRO A 132 13.41 20.59 3.79
C PRO A 132 14.77 20.91 3.15
N ALA A 133 15.71 19.98 3.25
CA ALA A 133 17.08 20.13 2.74
C ALA A 133 17.13 20.17 1.21
N ARG A 134 16.23 19.43 0.56
CA ARG A 134 16.15 19.25 -0.89
C ARG A 134 14.73 19.54 -1.41
N PRO A 135 14.59 19.92 -2.69
CA PRO A 135 13.28 20.13 -3.29
C PRO A 135 12.47 18.83 -3.30
N PRO A 136 11.17 18.86 -2.94
CA PRO A 136 10.32 17.69 -3.08
C PRO A 136 10.16 17.32 -4.57
N LEU A 137 10.28 16.03 -4.89
CA LEU A 137 10.18 15.52 -6.26
C LEU A 137 8.84 14.84 -6.54
N THR A 138 8.12 14.41 -5.49
CA THR A 138 6.78 13.82 -5.60
C THR A 138 5.75 14.65 -4.83
N ARG A 139 4.47 14.48 -5.18
CA ARG A 139 3.38 15.13 -4.45
C ARG A 139 3.43 14.78 -2.96
N GLY A 140 3.63 13.50 -2.62
CA GLY A 140 3.73 13.02 -1.25
C GLY A 140 4.85 13.71 -0.46
N GLN A 141 6.06 13.76 -1.04
CA GLN A 141 7.18 14.50 -0.44
C GLN A 141 6.86 15.98 -0.25
N PHE A 142 6.17 16.62 -1.20
CA PHE A 142 5.75 18.01 -1.00
C PHE A 142 4.76 18.14 0.16
N GLU A 143 3.82 17.22 0.31
CA GLU A 143 2.85 17.27 1.40
C GLU A 143 3.52 17.21 2.76
N GLU A 144 4.46 16.29 2.90
CA GLU A 144 5.30 16.15 4.09
C GLU A 144 6.19 17.38 4.32
N ALA A 145 6.91 17.83 3.28
CA ALA A 145 7.79 19.00 3.34
C ALA A 145 7.07 20.27 3.80
N ARG A 146 5.83 20.49 3.33
CA ARG A 146 5.05 21.70 3.65
C ARG A 146 4.73 21.82 5.14
N VAL A 147 4.67 20.69 5.86
CA VAL A 147 4.40 20.67 7.31
C VAL A 147 5.53 21.36 8.07
N HIS A 148 6.77 21.22 7.59
CA HIS A 148 7.96 21.79 8.22
C HIS A 148 8.17 23.24 7.82
N TRP A 149 8.20 23.51 6.51
CA TRP A 149 8.38 24.85 5.97
C TRP A 149 7.79 24.96 4.55
N PRO A 150 7.19 26.09 4.16
CA PRO A 150 6.64 26.21 2.81
C PRO A 150 7.71 26.11 1.73
N THR A 151 7.44 25.29 0.73
CA THR A 151 8.32 25.06 -0.41
C THR A 151 7.63 25.38 -1.73
N SER A 152 8.39 25.65 -2.79
CA SER A 152 7.93 25.60 -4.17
C SER A 152 7.98 24.15 -4.66
N PHE A 153 6.93 23.73 -5.36
CA PHE A 153 6.88 22.42 -5.98
C PHE A 153 6.29 22.53 -7.37
N HIS A 154 7.02 21.98 -8.33
CA HIS A 154 6.58 21.83 -9.71
C HIS A 154 6.31 20.35 -9.93
N GLU A 155 5.05 20.01 -10.08
CA GLU A 155 4.63 18.62 -10.18
C GLU A 155 5.06 18.01 -11.52
N ASP A 156 5.79 16.89 -11.46
CA ASP A 156 6.01 16.05 -12.63
C ASP A 156 4.75 15.24 -12.91
N LYS A 157 3.95 15.72 -13.86
CA LYS A 157 2.70 15.07 -14.27
C LYS A 157 2.88 13.61 -14.66
N ARG A 158 4.02 13.22 -15.25
CA ARG A 158 4.27 11.82 -15.63
C ARG A 158 4.47 10.95 -14.40
N VAL A 159 5.25 11.41 -13.42
CA VAL A 159 5.44 10.68 -12.16
C VAL A 159 4.14 10.57 -11.40
N THR A 160 3.34 11.65 -11.32
CA THR A 160 2.02 11.64 -10.68
C THR A 160 1.07 10.65 -11.36
N SER A 161 0.93 10.72 -12.69
CA SER A 161 0.10 9.77 -13.44
C SER A 161 0.58 8.33 -13.29
N ALA A 162 1.90 8.10 -13.21
CA ALA A 162 2.47 6.79 -12.99
C ALA A 162 2.20 6.24 -11.59
N LEU A 163 2.28 7.08 -10.55
CA LEU A 163 1.94 6.69 -9.17
C LEU A 163 0.44 6.46 -8.98
N ALA A 164 -0.40 7.17 -9.73
CA ALA A 164 -1.83 6.89 -9.82
C ALA A 164 -2.16 5.65 -10.69
N GLY A 165 -1.15 5.05 -11.33
CA GLY A 165 -1.32 3.89 -12.20
C GLY A 165 -2.13 4.18 -13.48
N GLN A 166 -2.14 5.44 -13.90
CA GLN A 166 -2.84 5.98 -15.06
C GLN A 166 -1.87 6.29 -16.22
N LEU A 167 -0.63 5.81 -16.17
CA LEU A 167 0.38 6.12 -17.19
C LEU A 167 0.10 5.46 -18.54
N PHE A 168 -0.48 4.26 -18.53
CA PHE A 168 -0.70 3.46 -19.73
C PHE A 168 -2.20 3.39 -20.05
N SER A 169 -2.55 3.56 -21.32
CA SER A 169 -3.90 3.34 -21.84
C SER A 169 -4.33 1.87 -21.75
N ALA A 170 -5.62 1.59 -21.92
CA ALA A 170 -6.11 0.21 -21.92
C ALA A 170 -5.48 -0.66 -23.02
N GLN A 171 -5.27 -0.07 -24.21
CA GLN A 171 -4.63 -0.74 -25.34
C GLN A 171 -3.16 -1.06 -25.05
N GLU A 172 -2.40 -0.10 -24.50
CA GLU A 172 -1.01 -0.33 -24.10
C GLU A 172 -0.91 -1.42 -23.04
N ARG A 173 -1.82 -1.44 -22.05
CA ARG A 173 -1.86 -2.51 -21.05
C ARG A 173 -2.12 -3.88 -21.70
N ALA A 174 -3.05 -3.98 -22.66
CA ALA A 174 -3.28 -5.24 -23.37
C ALA A 174 -2.03 -5.73 -24.12
N ALA A 175 -1.30 -4.83 -24.79
CA ALA A 175 -0.03 -5.17 -25.44
C ALA A 175 1.04 -5.61 -24.43
N MET A 176 1.21 -4.86 -23.33
CA MET A 176 2.11 -5.20 -22.24
C MET A 176 1.81 -6.57 -21.62
N GLN A 177 0.52 -6.91 -21.48
CA GLN A 177 0.09 -8.23 -21.02
C GLN A 177 0.56 -9.32 -21.98
N GLY A 178 0.31 -9.19 -23.28
CA GLY A 178 0.74 -10.16 -24.28
C GLY A 178 2.26 -10.35 -24.33
N HIS A 179 3.03 -9.27 -24.15
CA HIS A 179 4.50 -9.33 -24.08
C HIS A 179 4.99 -10.05 -22.83
N MET A 180 4.38 -9.79 -21.67
CA MET A 180 4.74 -10.48 -20.43
C MET A 180 4.26 -11.94 -20.42
N GLU A 181 3.09 -12.26 -20.97
CA GLU A 181 2.62 -13.64 -21.16
C GLU A 181 3.61 -14.45 -22.02
N ARG A 182 4.18 -13.82 -23.04
CA ARG A 182 5.25 -14.44 -23.83
C ARG A 182 6.51 -14.68 -22.99
N ALA A 183 6.92 -13.73 -22.15
CA ALA A 183 8.03 -13.93 -21.21
C ALA A 183 7.77 -15.10 -20.25
N VAL A 184 6.55 -15.20 -19.71
CA VAL A 184 6.11 -16.31 -18.86
C VAL A 184 6.14 -17.63 -19.61
N TRP A 185 5.65 -17.68 -20.85
CA TRP A 185 5.67 -18.89 -21.68
C TRP A 185 7.09 -19.42 -21.91
N VAL A 186 8.03 -18.53 -22.24
CA VAL A 186 9.45 -18.88 -22.46
C VAL A 186 10.10 -19.38 -21.16
N ALA A 187 9.76 -18.77 -20.02
CA ALA A 187 10.19 -19.24 -18.70
C ALA A 187 9.67 -20.64 -18.37
N GLN A 188 8.41 -20.94 -18.69
CA GLN A 188 7.82 -22.27 -18.49
C GLN A 188 8.49 -23.33 -19.37
N ARG A 189 8.89 -23.00 -20.60
CA ARG A 189 9.66 -23.90 -21.48
C ARG A 189 11.03 -24.22 -20.89
N ALA A 190 11.70 -23.24 -20.30
CA ALA A 190 12.96 -23.44 -19.58
C ALA A 190 12.77 -24.37 -18.37
N ALA A 191 11.73 -24.14 -17.58
CA ALA A 191 11.38 -24.97 -16.41
C ALA A 191 11.15 -26.44 -16.81
N ALA A 192 10.46 -26.68 -17.92
CA ALA A 192 10.21 -28.02 -18.45
C ALA A 192 11.49 -28.77 -18.85
N GLN A 193 12.60 -28.05 -19.09
CA GLN A 193 13.92 -28.58 -19.38
C GLN A 193 14.82 -28.68 -18.13
N GLY A 194 14.27 -28.43 -16.93
CA GLY A 194 15.02 -28.41 -15.68
C GLY A 194 15.91 -27.18 -15.50
N LEU A 195 15.73 -26.14 -16.32
CA LEU A 195 16.43 -24.86 -16.21
C LEU A 195 15.67 -23.91 -15.28
N ARG A 196 16.33 -22.82 -14.87
CA ARG A 196 15.71 -21.79 -14.05
C ARG A 196 14.57 -21.11 -14.83
N ALA A 197 13.39 -21.03 -14.22
CA ALA A 197 12.19 -20.47 -14.84
C ALA A 197 12.18 -18.93 -14.86
N VAL A 198 13.11 -18.33 -15.60
CA VAL A 198 13.14 -16.88 -15.85
C VAL A 198 13.11 -16.67 -17.36
N GLY A 199 12.19 -15.82 -17.82
CA GLY A 199 11.98 -15.51 -19.23
C GLY A 199 11.98 -14.00 -19.47
N ALA A 200 12.38 -13.60 -20.66
CA ALA A 200 12.52 -12.22 -21.09
C ALA A 200 12.12 -12.05 -22.56
N VAL A 201 11.64 -10.86 -22.90
CA VAL A 201 11.22 -10.48 -24.24
C VAL A 201 11.64 -9.04 -24.52
N VAL A 202 12.30 -8.81 -25.65
CA VAL A 202 12.64 -7.46 -26.14
C VAL A 202 11.67 -7.07 -27.24
N VAL A 203 11.13 -5.87 -27.16
CA VAL A 203 10.06 -5.35 -28.02
C VAL A 203 10.48 -4.02 -28.62
N ASP A 204 10.26 -3.86 -29.92
CA ASP A 204 10.25 -2.56 -30.57
C ASP A 204 8.91 -1.86 -30.26
N PRO A 205 8.92 -0.81 -29.44
CA PRO A 205 7.69 -0.15 -29.03
C PRO A 205 7.06 0.72 -30.11
N THR A 206 7.76 1.01 -31.20
CA THR A 206 7.21 1.78 -32.32
C THR A 206 6.35 0.90 -33.23
N LEU A 207 6.76 -0.36 -33.39
CA LEU A 207 6.09 -1.35 -34.22
C LEU A 207 5.19 -2.30 -33.40
N ASP A 208 5.26 -2.23 -32.06
CA ASP A 208 4.70 -3.22 -31.14
C ASP A 208 5.13 -4.66 -31.51
N HIS A 209 6.40 -4.80 -31.92
CA HIS A 209 6.94 -6.02 -32.49
C HIS A 209 7.97 -6.66 -31.55
N VAL A 210 7.80 -7.94 -31.27
CA VAL A 210 8.78 -8.70 -30.47
C VAL A 210 10.01 -8.98 -31.32
N LEU A 211 11.17 -8.50 -30.87
CA LEU A 211 12.46 -8.68 -31.53
C LEU A 211 13.20 -9.93 -31.02
N ALA A 212 13.11 -10.23 -29.73
CA ALA A 212 13.79 -11.38 -29.16
C ALA A 212 12.99 -11.97 -28.01
N THR A 213 13.00 -13.30 -27.90
CA THR A 213 12.54 -14.05 -26.72
C THR A 213 13.71 -14.83 -26.16
N GLY A 214 13.88 -14.85 -24.83
CA GLY A 214 14.97 -15.58 -24.20
C GLY A 214 14.60 -16.08 -22.81
N HIS A 215 15.20 -17.18 -22.38
CA HIS A 215 15.13 -17.65 -21.00
C HIS A 215 16.52 -17.76 -20.38
N ASP A 216 16.55 -18.07 -19.08
CA ASP A 216 17.78 -18.38 -18.37
C ASP A 216 18.42 -19.65 -18.96
N CYS A 217 19.64 -19.49 -19.49
CA CYS A 217 20.45 -20.53 -20.10
C CYS A 217 21.72 -20.79 -19.27
N ARG A 218 21.73 -20.41 -17.99
CA ARG A 218 22.92 -20.58 -17.15
C ARG A 218 23.29 -22.05 -17.03
N SER A 219 24.59 -22.31 -17.07
CA SER A 219 25.18 -23.63 -16.85
C SER A 219 26.45 -23.51 -16.02
N ALA A 220 27.05 -24.64 -15.63
CA ALA A 220 28.34 -24.64 -14.94
C ALA A 220 29.46 -23.97 -15.78
N SER A 221 29.39 -24.08 -17.11
CA SER A 221 30.35 -23.46 -18.03
C SER A 221 29.96 -22.03 -18.45
N SER A 222 28.72 -21.62 -18.22
CA SER A 222 28.21 -20.32 -18.65
C SER A 222 27.26 -19.73 -17.59
N PRO A 223 27.77 -19.33 -16.42
CA PRO A 223 26.93 -18.88 -15.30
C PRO A 223 26.25 -17.53 -15.55
N LEU A 224 26.72 -16.75 -16.53
CA LEU A 224 26.24 -15.39 -16.81
C LEU A 224 25.08 -15.34 -17.83
N LEU A 225 24.66 -16.47 -18.40
CA LEU A 225 23.59 -16.55 -19.40
C LEU A 225 22.18 -16.43 -18.78
N HIS A 226 21.95 -15.34 -18.08
CA HIS A 226 20.61 -14.98 -17.58
C HIS A 226 19.70 -14.58 -18.75
N ALA A 227 18.38 -14.71 -18.58
CA ALA A 227 17.39 -14.39 -19.62
C ALA A 227 17.59 -13.02 -20.29
N VAL A 228 17.94 -11.99 -19.51
CA VAL A 228 18.23 -10.65 -20.02
C VAL A 228 19.46 -10.63 -20.93
N MET A 229 20.54 -11.32 -20.54
CA MET A 229 21.76 -11.41 -21.34
C MET A 229 21.51 -12.16 -22.64
N VAL A 230 20.74 -13.25 -22.57
CA VAL A 230 20.32 -14.03 -23.74
C VAL A 230 19.53 -13.17 -24.71
N CYS A 231 18.58 -12.36 -24.23
CA CYS A 231 17.85 -11.43 -25.09
C CYS A 231 18.75 -10.36 -25.74
N ILE A 232 19.69 -9.79 -24.99
CA ILE A 232 20.65 -8.80 -25.52
C ILE A 232 21.50 -9.44 -26.64
N ASP A 233 22.00 -10.66 -26.41
CA ASP A 233 22.79 -11.39 -27.40
C ASP A 233 21.96 -11.73 -28.65
N LEU A 234 20.70 -12.15 -28.51
CA LEU A 234 19.80 -12.41 -29.64
C LEU A 234 19.52 -11.16 -30.48
N VAL A 235 19.32 -10.00 -29.84
CA VAL A 235 19.15 -8.74 -30.56
C VAL A 235 20.42 -8.38 -31.33
N ALA A 236 21.58 -8.53 -30.70
CA ALA A 236 22.85 -8.34 -31.38
C ALA A 236 22.98 -9.32 -32.57
N GLN A 237 22.60 -10.60 -32.41
CA GLN A 237 22.71 -11.60 -33.47
C GLN A 237 21.89 -11.18 -34.70
N GLY A 238 20.71 -10.62 -34.47
CA GLY A 238 19.87 -10.02 -35.50
C GLY A 238 20.52 -8.83 -36.21
N GLN A 239 21.47 -8.16 -35.56
CA GLN A 239 22.30 -7.08 -36.08
C GLN A 239 23.64 -7.58 -36.65
N GLY A 240 23.78 -8.90 -36.84
CA GLY A 240 24.99 -9.53 -37.38
C GLY A 240 26.13 -9.69 -36.39
N ARG A 241 25.89 -9.50 -35.09
CA ARG A 241 26.91 -9.59 -34.02
C ARG A 241 26.43 -10.51 -32.89
N GLY A 242 27.15 -11.54 -32.47
CA GLY A 242 26.67 -12.36 -31.34
C GLY A 242 27.76 -13.21 -30.75
N ALA A 243 27.68 -13.46 -29.45
CA ALA A 243 28.71 -14.18 -28.72
C ALA A 243 28.35 -15.65 -28.46
N HIS A 244 27.06 -15.98 -28.37
CA HIS A 244 26.63 -17.29 -27.87
C HIS A 244 25.83 -18.11 -28.88
N ASP A 245 26.13 -19.41 -28.97
CA ASP A 245 25.32 -20.35 -29.75
C ASP A 245 24.11 -20.80 -28.93
N LEU A 246 22.93 -20.29 -29.28
CA LEU A 246 21.67 -20.55 -28.59
C LEU A 246 20.81 -21.62 -29.28
N ARG A 247 21.33 -22.33 -30.30
CA ARG A 247 20.56 -23.34 -31.05
C ARG A 247 20.05 -24.50 -30.19
N ALA A 248 20.72 -24.79 -29.07
CA ALA A 248 20.28 -25.78 -28.09
C ALA A 248 19.02 -25.36 -27.30
N HIS A 249 18.61 -24.08 -27.40
CA HIS A 249 17.49 -23.49 -26.67
C HIS A 249 16.46 -22.93 -27.66
N PRO A 250 15.56 -23.77 -28.23
CA PRO A 250 14.67 -23.35 -29.32
C PRO A 250 13.62 -22.30 -28.92
N ALA A 251 13.40 -22.07 -27.62
CA ALA A 251 12.55 -20.97 -27.12
C ALA A 251 13.28 -19.61 -27.10
N CYS A 252 14.61 -19.63 -27.23
CA CYS A 252 15.45 -18.44 -27.39
C CYS A 252 15.58 -18.13 -28.88
N ALA A 253 14.97 -17.05 -29.35
CA ALA A 253 14.92 -16.73 -30.77
C ALA A 253 14.89 -15.23 -31.03
N PHE A 254 15.51 -14.82 -32.13
CA PHE A 254 15.39 -13.49 -32.70
C PHE A 254 14.35 -13.49 -33.83
N PHE A 255 13.55 -12.44 -33.90
CA PHE A 255 12.49 -12.26 -34.88
C PHE A 255 12.77 -10.97 -35.67
N PRO A 256 13.18 -11.07 -36.95
CA PRO A 256 13.45 -9.89 -37.75
C PRO A 256 12.17 -9.11 -38.04
N ALA A 257 12.24 -7.79 -37.95
CA ALA A 257 11.13 -6.93 -38.34
C ALA A 257 10.87 -7.05 -39.86
N PRO A 258 9.60 -6.96 -40.32
CA PRO A 258 9.30 -6.98 -41.76
C PRO A 258 10.01 -5.85 -42.51
N ALA A 259 10.63 -6.16 -43.65
CA ALA A 259 11.48 -5.23 -44.43
C ALA A 259 10.81 -3.90 -44.82
N ALA A 260 9.47 -3.86 -44.92
CA ALA A 260 8.71 -2.65 -45.24
C ALA A 260 8.59 -1.65 -44.06
N GLN A 261 8.78 -2.11 -42.81
CA GLN A 261 8.59 -1.31 -41.59
C GLN A 261 9.90 -0.85 -40.94
N ALA A 262 11.02 -1.51 -41.24
CA ALA A 262 12.36 -1.14 -40.76
C ALA A 262 12.71 0.33 -41.09
N ARG A 263 12.32 0.83 -42.27
CA ARG A 263 12.58 2.24 -42.67
C ARG A 263 11.68 3.28 -42.01
N ALA A 264 10.53 2.89 -41.45
CA ALA A 264 9.58 3.85 -40.85
C ALA A 264 9.75 4.00 -39.32
N GLY A 265 10.20 2.94 -38.63
CA GLY A 265 10.47 2.96 -37.18
C GLY A 265 11.80 3.62 -36.80
N ILE A 266 12.82 3.49 -37.66
CA ILE A 266 14.17 4.05 -37.43
C ILE A 266 14.20 5.59 -37.56
N VAL A 267 13.42 6.16 -38.49
CA VAL A 267 13.61 7.53 -39.01
C VAL A 267 13.06 8.66 -38.12
N ARG A 268 12.46 8.41 -36.94
CA ARG A 268 11.85 9.49 -36.14
C ARG A 268 12.58 9.94 -34.89
N LYS A 269 13.72 9.35 -34.48
CA LYS A 269 14.51 9.94 -33.37
C LYS A 269 15.97 9.51 -33.14
N LEU A 270 16.63 8.79 -34.05
CA LEU A 270 17.98 8.26 -33.80
C LEU A 270 19.05 8.73 -34.82
N GLU A 271 18.93 9.96 -35.34
CA GLU A 271 19.92 10.51 -36.29
C GLU A 271 21.35 10.70 -35.70
N GLU A 272 21.59 10.39 -34.42
CA GLU A 272 22.88 10.60 -33.75
C GLU A 272 23.60 9.30 -33.29
N ASP A 273 22.96 8.13 -33.34
CA ASP A 273 23.50 6.86 -32.76
C ASP A 273 23.44 5.67 -33.75
N GLU A 274 23.33 5.92 -35.06
CA GLU A 274 23.48 4.87 -36.07
C GLU A 274 24.97 4.53 -36.25
N ASP A 275 25.33 3.24 -36.16
CA ASP A 275 26.67 2.78 -36.54
C ASP A 275 26.90 3.00 -38.05
N GLU A 276 28.15 2.88 -38.55
CA GLU A 276 28.49 3.07 -39.98
C GLU A 276 27.63 2.23 -40.95
N ASP A 277 27.01 1.15 -40.45
CA ASP A 277 26.12 0.24 -41.17
C ASP A 277 24.61 0.61 -41.10
N GLY A 278 24.24 1.71 -40.43
CA GLY A 278 22.85 2.18 -40.32
C GLY A 278 21.94 1.35 -39.41
N GLN A 279 22.51 0.53 -38.52
CA GLN A 279 21.78 -0.30 -37.57
C GLN A 279 21.75 0.35 -36.17
N PRO A 280 20.65 0.18 -35.41
CA PRO A 280 20.58 0.70 -34.05
C PRO A 280 21.54 -0.06 -33.12
N TYR A 281 22.25 0.67 -32.26
CA TYR A 281 23.17 0.08 -31.29
C TYR A 281 22.44 -0.86 -30.31
N VAL A 282 22.58 -2.17 -30.49
CA VAL A 282 22.07 -3.23 -29.60
C VAL A 282 20.58 -3.02 -29.24
N CYS A 283 20.24 -2.70 -27.99
CA CYS A 283 18.85 -2.56 -27.54
C CYS A 283 18.39 -1.09 -27.43
N THR A 284 19.06 -0.18 -28.13
CA THR A 284 18.76 1.27 -28.07
C THR A 284 17.30 1.52 -28.43
N GLY A 285 16.55 2.16 -27.53
CA GLY A 285 15.17 2.54 -27.78
C GLY A 285 14.11 1.44 -27.57
N TYR A 286 14.52 0.21 -27.27
CA TYR A 286 13.59 -0.92 -27.09
C TYR A 286 13.08 -1.08 -25.65
N ASP A 287 11.99 -1.82 -25.50
CA ASP A 287 11.42 -2.19 -24.21
C ASP A 287 11.74 -3.65 -23.87
N LEU A 288 12.04 -3.93 -22.61
CA LEU A 288 12.25 -5.29 -22.09
C LEU A 288 11.09 -5.67 -21.16
N TYR A 289 10.50 -6.84 -21.36
CA TYR A 289 9.58 -7.50 -20.43
C TYR A 289 10.27 -8.73 -19.85
N VAL A 290 10.36 -8.83 -18.52
CA VAL A 290 11.09 -9.92 -17.85
C VAL A 290 10.32 -10.45 -16.65
N THR A 291 10.22 -11.76 -16.52
CA THR A 291 9.39 -12.36 -15.46
C THR A 291 9.93 -12.10 -14.06
N ARG A 292 11.24 -11.87 -13.93
CA ARG A 292 11.92 -11.61 -12.65
C ARG A 292 12.78 -10.36 -12.73
N GLU A 293 12.81 -9.60 -11.64
CA GLU A 293 13.63 -8.41 -11.52
C GLU A 293 15.10 -8.71 -11.87
N PRO A 294 15.70 -7.96 -12.82
CA PRO A 294 17.10 -8.11 -13.20
C PRO A 294 18.07 -7.92 -12.03
N CYS A 295 19.06 -8.80 -11.93
CA CYS A 295 20.17 -8.63 -10.97
C CYS A 295 21.13 -7.51 -11.40
N ALA A 296 22.12 -7.18 -10.56
CA ALA A 296 23.08 -6.10 -10.82
C ALA A 296 23.79 -6.22 -12.18
N MET A 297 24.23 -7.43 -12.57
CA MET A 297 24.84 -7.67 -13.88
C MET A 297 23.87 -7.34 -15.02
N CYS A 298 22.66 -7.89 -14.98
CA CYS A 298 21.67 -7.67 -16.03
C CYS A 298 21.21 -6.22 -16.09
N ALA A 299 21.03 -5.57 -14.93
CA ALA A 299 20.70 -4.15 -14.85
C ALA A 299 21.79 -3.27 -15.48
N MET A 300 23.07 -3.56 -15.21
CA MET A 300 24.18 -2.83 -15.81
C MET A 300 24.32 -3.11 -17.32
N ALA A 301 24.08 -4.35 -17.75
CA ALA A 301 24.04 -4.69 -19.18
C ALA A 301 22.95 -3.88 -19.91
N LEU A 302 21.79 -3.68 -19.29
CA LEU A 302 20.71 -2.85 -19.84
C LEU A 302 21.08 -1.36 -19.95
N VAL A 303 21.88 -0.84 -19.02
CA VAL A 303 22.50 0.51 -19.15
C VAL A 303 23.39 0.55 -20.39
N HIS A 304 24.28 -0.44 -20.54
CA HIS A 304 25.19 -0.51 -21.67
C HIS A 304 24.48 -0.70 -23.00
N SER A 305 23.37 -1.45 -23.06
CA SER A 305 22.59 -1.66 -24.28
C SER A 305 21.59 -0.53 -24.58
N ARG A 306 21.62 0.57 -23.82
CA ARG A 306 20.75 1.76 -23.95
C ARG A 306 19.25 1.43 -24.03
N ILE A 307 18.79 0.44 -23.26
CA ILE A 307 17.38 0.05 -23.22
C ILE A 307 16.51 1.28 -22.86
N ARG A 308 15.28 1.36 -23.40
CA ARG A 308 14.37 2.48 -23.12
C ARG A 308 13.56 2.28 -21.86
N ARG A 309 12.89 1.12 -21.74
CA ARG A 309 12.05 0.77 -20.59
C ARG A 309 12.18 -0.69 -20.22
N VAL A 310 12.03 -0.99 -18.94
CA VAL A 310 11.99 -2.36 -18.42
C VAL A 310 10.72 -2.56 -17.61
N PHE A 311 10.02 -3.65 -17.89
CA PHE A 311 8.83 -4.10 -17.20
C PHE A 311 9.13 -5.44 -16.56
N TYR A 312 9.02 -5.56 -15.24
CA TYR A 312 9.20 -6.83 -14.56
C TYR A 312 8.01 -7.27 -13.74
N GLY A 313 7.82 -8.58 -13.65
CA GLY A 313 6.75 -9.20 -12.86
C GLY A 313 7.12 -9.34 -11.39
N ALA A 314 7.87 -10.38 -11.05
CA ALA A 314 8.26 -10.70 -9.68
C ALA A 314 9.55 -9.99 -9.26
N THR A 315 9.58 -9.46 -8.03
CA THR A 315 10.81 -8.95 -7.40
C THR A 315 11.83 -10.08 -7.16
N SER A 316 13.11 -9.73 -7.09
CA SER A 316 14.19 -10.70 -6.79
C SER A 316 15.01 -10.24 -5.58
N PRO A 317 15.46 -11.14 -4.68
CA PRO A 317 16.34 -10.79 -3.58
C PRO A 317 17.61 -10.06 -4.04
N ASP A 318 18.15 -10.42 -5.21
CA ASP A 318 19.33 -9.78 -5.81
C ASP A 318 18.98 -8.73 -6.87
N GLY A 319 17.72 -8.31 -6.90
CA GLY A 319 17.18 -7.35 -7.85
C GLY A 319 17.84 -5.98 -7.73
N ALA A 320 18.25 -5.42 -8.86
CA ALA A 320 19.02 -4.17 -8.93
C ALA A 320 18.28 -3.02 -9.62
N LEU A 321 16.98 -3.20 -9.90
CA LEU A 321 16.14 -2.16 -10.47
C LEU A 321 15.15 -1.56 -9.48
N GLY A 322 14.87 -2.22 -8.35
CA GLY A 322 14.04 -1.69 -7.28
C GLY A 322 14.25 -2.31 -5.90
N THR A 323 14.75 -3.54 -5.80
CA THR A 323 14.89 -4.26 -4.52
C THR A 323 16.12 -3.84 -3.73
N ARG A 324 17.34 -4.11 -4.22
CA ARG A 324 18.60 -3.74 -3.54
C ARG A 324 19.21 -2.46 -4.08
N PHE A 325 19.05 -2.23 -5.37
CA PHE A 325 19.61 -1.09 -6.08
C PHE A 325 18.58 -0.49 -7.02
N ARG A 326 18.88 0.71 -7.52
CA ARG A 326 18.11 1.42 -8.54
C ARG A 326 19.04 1.89 -9.64
N VAL A 327 19.71 0.92 -10.28
CA VAL A 327 20.77 1.17 -11.27
C VAL A 327 20.26 2.07 -12.40
N HIS A 328 19.01 1.89 -12.82
CA HIS A 328 18.34 2.66 -13.87
C HIS A 328 18.24 4.17 -13.58
N ALA A 329 18.30 4.57 -12.31
CA ALA A 329 18.08 5.93 -11.85
C ALA A 329 19.34 6.60 -11.25
N ARG A 330 20.50 5.94 -11.33
CA ARG A 330 21.76 6.49 -10.82
C ARG A 330 22.21 7.69 -11.65
N SER A 331 22.56 8.78 -10.97
CA SER A 331 23.00 10.03 -11.60
C SER A 331 24.45 9.99 -12.08
N ASP A 332 25.27 9.12 -11.50
CA ASP A 332 26.69 8.91 -11.85
C ASP A 332 26.89 7.95 -13.03
N LEU A 333 25.80 7.41 -13.59
CA LEU A 333 25.80 6.61 -14.81
C LEU A 333 25.36 7.45 -16.02
N ASN A 334 25.91 7.13 -17.18
CA ASN A 334 25.70 7.89 -18.42
C ASN A 334 24.26 7.72 -18.98
N HIS A 335 23.76 6.49 -19.03
CA HIS A 335 22.40 6.18 -19.53
C HIS A 335 21.41 5.93 -18.38
N ARG A 336 20.17 6.39 -18.55
CA ARG A 336 19.06 6.18 -17.61
C ARG A 336 17.83 5.71 -18.37
N PHE A 337 17.07 4.80 -17.76
CA PHE A 337 15.89 4.21 -18.38
C PHE A 337 14.76 4.05 -17.39
N GLN A 338 13.53 3.88 -17.89
CA GLN A 338 12.35 3.76 -17.04
C GLN A 338 12.14 2.30 -16.62
N VAL A 339 11.73 2.09 -15.36
CA VAL A 339 11.45 0.76 -14.85
C VAL A 339 10.04 0.73 -14.27
N PHE A 340 9.32 -0.34 -14.59
CA PHE A 340 7.99 -0.61 -14.06
C PHE A 340 7.94 -2.03 -13.49
N ARG A 341 7.27 -2.17 -12.35
CA ARG A 341 7.05 -3.43 -11.65
C ARG A 341 5.57 -3.81 -11.63
N GLY A 342 5.25 -5.07 -11.39
CA GLY A 342 3.87 -5.52 -11.13
C GLY A 342 3.15 -6.10 -12.34
N VAL A 343 3.80 -6.18 -13.51
CA VAL A 343 3.18 -6.71 -14.74
C VAL A 343 3.06 -8.23 -14.64
N LEU A 344 1.83 -8.75 -14.55
CA LEU A 344 1.54 -10.17 -14.31
C LEU A 344 2.33 -10.75 -13.12
N GLU A 345 2.47 -9.96 -12.05
CA GLU A 345 3.29 -10.30 -10.89
C GLU A 345 2.93 -11.66 -10.29
N LYS A 346 1.63 -11.98 -10.18
CA LYS A 346 1.18 -13.28 -9.65
C LYS A 346 1.67 -14.44 -10.51
N GLN A 347 1.47 -14.37 -11.83
CA GLN A 347 1.92 -15.39 -12.77
C GLN A 347 3.44 -15.53 -12.74
N CYS A 348 4.16 -14.43 -12.57
CA CYS A 348 5.62 -14.43 -12.49
C CYS A 348 6.14 -15.03 -11.17
N HIS A 349 5.50 -14.75 -10.03
CA HIS A 349 5.83 -15.36 -8.74
C HIS A 349 5.60 -16.86 -8.76
N LEU A 350 4.56 -17.31 -9.46
CA LEU A 350 4.30 -18.72 -9.69
C LEU A 350 5.39 -19.41 -10.51
N LEU A 351 6.39 -18.74 -11.08
CA LEU A 351 7.48 -19.42 -11.78
C LEU A 351 8.62 -19.88 -10.87
N ASP A 352 8.75 -19.35 -9.64
CA ASP A 352 9.84 -19.78 -8.76
C ASP A 352 9.62 -21.23 -8.26
N PRO A 353 10.64 -22.10 -8.27
CA PRO A 353 10.49 -23.49 -7.80
C PRO A 353 10.10 -23.57 -6.33
N ASP A 354 10.61 -22.65 -5.51
CA ASP A 354 10.28 -22.54 -4.08
C ASP A 354 8.81 -22.13 -3.89
N THR A 355 8.29 -21.27 -4.78
CA THR A 355 6.87 -20.94 -4.83
C THR A 355 6.03 -22.02 -5.52
N TRP A 356 6.52 -22.83 -6.46
CA TRP A 356 5.78 -23.99 -7.00
C TRP A 356 5.60 -25.08 -5.95
N LEU A 357 6.59 -25.34 -5.10
CA LEU A 357 6.45 -26.27 -3.98
C LEU A 357 5.49 -25.71 -2.91
N GLN A 358 5.46 -24.38 -2.74
CA GLN A 358 4.52 -23.72 -1.83
C GLN A 358 3.12 -23.53 -2.45
N ALA A 359 3.00 -23.39 -3.77
CA ALA A 359 1.76 -23.11 -4.52
C ALA A 359 1.08 -24.37 -5.05
N SER A 360 1.83 -25.43 -5.35
CA SER A 360 1.24 -26.77 -5.52
C SER A 360 0.79 -27.35 -4.16
N ALA A 361 1.39 -26.88 -3.07
CA ALA A 361 0.87 -27.05 -1.72
C ALA A 361 -0.24 -26.04 -1.33
N GLN A 362 -0.48 -25.00 -2.12
CA GLN A 362 -1.48 -23.96 -1.84
C GLN A 362 -2.27 -23.53 -3.08
N THR A 363 -3.48 -24.07 -3.19
CA THR A 363 -4.64 -23.27 -3.63
C THR A 363 -5.91 -23.83 -2.98
N PRO A 364 -6.86 -23.02 -2.45
CA PRO A 364 -6.78 -21.67 -1.90
C PRO A 364 -7.19 -21.62 -0.41
N GLY A 365 -6.56 -20.73 0.35
CA GLY A 365 -7.00 -20.35 1.69
C GLY A 365 -5.81 -20.03 2.57
N LYS A 366 -5.66 -18.76 2.94
CA LYS A 366 -4.77 -18.38 4.04
C LYS A 366 -5.08 -19.31 5.22
N GLU A 367 -4.11 -20.10 5.67
CA GLU A 367 -4.37 -21.09 6.73
C GLU A 367 -4.98 -20.40 7.93
N ASN A 368 -6.12 -20.91 8.38
CA ASN A 368 -6.74 -20.37 9.57
C ASN A 368 -5.73 -20.43 10.72
N ASN A 369 -5.48 -19.28 11.36
CA ASN A 369 -4.53 -19.13 12.44
C ASN A 369 -5.21 -18.76 13.77
N PHE A 370 -6.53 -18.58 13.75
CA PHE A 370 -7.34 -18.12 14.87
C PHE A 370 -8.59 -18.98 15.13
N PRO A 371 -8.99 -19.27 16.38
CA PRO A 371 -8.29 -18.94 17.62
C PRO A 371 -7.02 -19.78 17.83
N PRO A 372 -5.95 -19.21 18.43
CA PRO A 372 -4.74 -19.96 18.76
C PRO A 372 -5.02 -20.84 19.98
N LEU A 373 -5.60 -22.01 19.73
CA LEU A 373 -5.88 -22.98 20.78
C LEU A 373 -4.63 -23.82 21.06
N PRO A 374 -4.35 -24.13 22.33
CA PRO A 374 -3.33 -25.11 22.68
C PRO A 374 -3.57 -26.45 21.97
N ARG A 375 -2.50 -27.16 21.60
CA ARG A 375 -2.55 -28.41 20.83
C ARG A 375 -3.40 -29.54 21.48
N PHE A 376 -3.74 -29.43 22.76
CA PHE A 376 -4.58 -30.39 23.48
C PHE A 376 -6.10 -30.20 23.26
N ILE A 377 -6.53 -29.09 22.65
CA ILE A 377 -7.94 -28.84 22.32
C ILE A 377 -8.19 -29.32 20.88
N PRO A 378 -9.14 -30.25 20.61
CA PRO A 378 -9.37 -30.84 19.29
C PRO A 378 -10.11 -29.90 18.30
N LEU A 379 -9.96 -28.58 18.46
CA LEU A 379 -10.56 -27.57 17.61
C LEU A 379 -9.46 -26.94 16.75
N LYS A 380 -9.57 -27.12 15.43
CA LYS A 380 -8.67 -26.46 14.47
C LYS A 380 -9.02 -24.97 14.41
N PRO A 381 -8.03 -24.08 14.19
CA PRO A 381 -8.32 -22.68 13.92
C PRO A 381 -9.32 -22.53 12.77
N CYS A 382 -10.30 -21.64 12.95
CA CYS A 382 -11.45 -21.49 12.04
C CYS A 382 -11.35 -20.26 11.15
N PHE A 383 -10.46 -19.32 11.47
CA PHE A 383 -10.31 -18.06 10.76
C PHE A 383 -8.85 -17.72 10.56
N TYR A 384 -8.53 -17.13 9.41
CA TYR A 384 -7.31 -16.36 9.27
C TYR A 384 -7.53 -14.94 9.82
N GLN A 385 -6.55 -14.45 10.56
CA GLN A 385 -6.50 -13.09 11.07
C GLN A 385 -5.04 -12.62 11.10
N ASP A 386 -4.75 -11.56 10.35
CA ASP A 386 -3.47 -10.86 10.42
C ASP A 386 -3.67 -9.34 10.38
N PHE A 387 -3.36 -8.68 11.49
CA PHE A 387 -3.53 -7.24 11.61
C PHE A 387 -2.54 -6.43 10.75
N SER A 388 -1.35 -6.98 10.46
CA SER A 388 -0.31 -6.28 9.71
C SER A 388 -0.62 -6.31 8.22
N ASP A 389 -1.16 -7.44 7.75
CA ASP A 389 -1.45 -7.67 6.34
C ASP A 389 -2.86 -7.22 5.92
N GLU A 390 -3.86 -7.30 6.81
CA GLU A 390 -5.26 -7.01 6.44
C GLU A 390 -5.78 -5.64 6.88
N ILE A 391 -5.16 -4.97 7.86
CA ILE A 391 -5.65 -3.69 8.38
C ILE A 391 -4.73 -2.55 7.94
N PRO A 392 -5.26 -1.44 7.36
CA PRO A 392 -4.46 -0.27 7.00
C PRO A 392 -3.67 0.30 8.18
N ILE A 393 -2.42 0.72 7.93
CA ILE A 393 -1.44 1.17 8.94
C ILE A 393 -2.04 2.23 9.88
N GLU A 394 -2.86 3.15 9.35
CA GLU A 394 -3.57 4.19 10.10
C GLU A 394 -4.53 3.66 11.19
N HIS A 395 -5.09 2.46 11.03
CA HIS A 395 -6.09 1.89 11.92
C HIS A 395 -5.58 0.69 12.72
N GLN A 396 -4.42 0.12 12.36
CA GLN A 396 -3.84 -1.06 13.03
C GLN A 396 -3.76 -0.91 14.55
N VAL A 397 -3.31 0.25 15.04
CA VAL A 397 -3.18 0.50 16.48
C VAL A 397 -4.53 0.46 17.19
N LEU A 398 -5.58 1.02 16.57
CA LEU A 398 -6.92 1.03 17.13
C LEU A 398 -7.52 -0.38 17.15
N VAL A 399 -7.45 -1.11 16.03
CA VAL A 399 -7.98 -2.48 15.94
C VAL A 399 -7.24 -3.43 16.89
N LYS A 400 -5.92 -3.30 17.03
CA LYS A 400 -5.11 -4.04 18.03
C LYS A 400 -5.54 -3.71 19.46
N ARG A 401 -5.89 -2.45 19.77
CA ARG A 401 -6.43 -2.05 21.09
C ARG A 401 -7.81 -2.66 21.35
N ILE A 402 -8.69 -2.69 20.35
CA ILE A 402 -10.03 -3.32 20.45
C ILE A 402 -9.88 -4.85 20.67
N TYR A 403 -8.92 -5.49 20.01
CA TYR A 403 -8.59 -6.90 20.24
C TYR A 403 -8.09 -7.17 21.67
N ARG A 404 -7.18 -6.31 22.19
CA ARG A 404 -6.71 -6.40 23.58
C ARG A 404 -7.84 -6.20 24.59
N LEU A 405 -8.79 -5.33 24.29
CA LEU A 405 -10.00 -5.14 25.09
C LEU A 405 -10.87 -6.41 25.12
N TRP A 406 -11.06 -7.09 23.98
CA TRP A 406 -11.75 -8.38 23.94
C TRP A 406 -11.06 -9.42 24.84
N MET A 407 -9.74 -9.58 24.70
CA MET A 407 -8.97 -10.52 25.54
C MET A 407 -9.08 -10.18 27.03
N PHE A 408 -9.02 -8.89 27.38
CA PHE A 408 -9.18 -8.43 28.76
C PHE A 408 -10.58 -8.73 29.32
N TYR A 409 -11.62 -8.57 28.52
CA TYR A 409 -12.99 -8.93 28.91
C TYR A 409 -13.13 -10.45 29.14
N CYS A 410 -12.55 -11.29 28.26
CA CYS A 410 -12.53 -12.74 28.46
C CYS A 410 -11.79 -13.15 29.74
N ALA A 411 -10.63 -12.52 30.02
CA ALA A 411 -9.91 -12.72 31.27
C ALA A 411 -10.75 -12.28 32.48
N THR A 412 -11.48 -11.17 32.37
CA THR A 412 -12.41 -10.69 33.41
C THR A 412 -13.50 -11.71 33.71
N LEU A 413 -14.09 -12.34 32.70
CA LEU A 413 -15.07 -13.42 32.90
C LEU A 413 -14.45 -14.64 33.60
N GLY A 414 -13.20 -14.97 33.29
CA GLY A 414 -12.47 -16.04 33.96
C GLY A 414 -12.19 -15.74 35.44
N VAL A 415 -11.74 -14.52 35.75
CA VAL A 415 -11.57 -14.05 37.13
C VAL A 415 -12.91 -14.00 37.87
N ASN A 416 -13.98 -13.58 37.20
CA ASN A 416 -15.33 -13.57 37.76
C ASN A 416 -15.84 -14.97 38.12
N LEU A 417 -15.51 -16.00 37.34
CA LEU A 417 -15.82 -17.39 37.68
C LEU A 417 -15.14 -17.83 38.99
N ILE A 418 -13.86 -17.49 39.15
CA ILE A 418 -13.10 -17.76 40.39
C ILE A 418 -13.71 -17.00 41.58
N ALA A 419 -14.10 -15.74 41.38
CA ALA A 419 -14.74 -14.95 42.41
C ALA A 419 -16.12 -15.49 42.82
N CYS A 420 -16.94 -15.93 41.85
CA CYS A 420 -18.23 -16.58 42.16
C CYS A 420 -18.04 -17.92 42.88
N LEU A 421 -16.95 -18.65 42.61
CA LEU A 421 -16.59 -19.86 43.36
C LEU A 421 -16.20 -19.52 44.80
N ALA A 422 -15.37 -18.50 45.00
CA ALA A 422 -15.01 -18.01 46.34
C ALA A 422 -16.24 -17.51 47.12
N TRP A 423 -17.17 -16.83 46.43
CA TRP A 423 -18.45 -16.42 47.00
C TRP A 423 -19.27 -17.64 47.45
N TRP A 424 -19.37 -18.69 46.63
CA TRP A 424 -20.10 -19.90 46.99
C TRP A 424 -19.48 -20.63 48.19
N ILE A 425 -18.16 -20.81 48.19
CA ILE A 425 -17.42 -21.44 49.32
C ILE A 425 -17.58 -20.60 50.60
N GLY A 426 -17.64 -19.27 50.47
CA GLY A 426 -17.80 -18.34 51.58
C GLY A 426 -19.20 -18.27 52.18
N SER A 427 -20.10 -19.23 51.90
CA SER A 427 -21.54 -19.28 52.27
C SER A 427 -22.51 -18.51 51.36
N GLY A 428 -22.08 -18.10 50.17
CA GLY A 428 -22.93 -17.48 49.15
C GLY A 428 -23.77 -18.48 48.33
N GLN A 429 -24.68 -17.95 47.50
CA GLN A 429 -25.52 -18.76 46.62
C GLN A 429 -24.73 -19.31 45.42
N GLY A 430 -24.77 -20.64 45.22
CA GLY A 430 -24.11 -21.32 44.10
C GLY A 430 -24.66 -20.97 42.70
N ALA A 431 -25.86 -20.38 42.62
CA ALA A 431 -26.46 -19.93 41.35
C ALA A 431 -25.56 -18.93 40.60
N ASN A 432 -24.85 -18.06 41.32
CA ASN A 432 -23.92 -17.10 40.70
C ASN A 432 -22.71 -17.77 40.05
N PHE A 433 -22.23 -18.88 40.61
CA PHE A 433 -21.15 -19.67 40.03
C PHE A 433 -21.61 -20.38 38.75
N GLY A 434 -22.77 -21.04 38.79
CA GLY A 434 -23.34 -21.69 37.61
C GLY A 434 -23.57 -20.71 36.45
N LEU A 435 -24.12 -19.52 36.75
CA LEU A 435 -24.38 -18.51 35.75
C LEU A 435 -23.09 -17.83 35.24
N ALA A 436 -22.08 -17.62 36.10
CA ALA A 436 -20.75 -17.14 35.68
C ALA A 436 -20.06 -18.11 34.71
N PHE A 437 -20.23 -19.42 34.92
CA PHE A 437 -19.72 -20.45 34.03
C PHE A 437 -20.40 -20.39 32.66
N VAL A 438 -21.73 -20.25 32.63
CA VAL A 438 -22.50 -20.03 31.39
C VAL A 438 -22.04 -18.76 30.68
N TRP A 439 -21.84 -17.64 31.40
CA TRP A 439 -21.35 -16.40 30.81
C TRP A 439 -19.96 -16.53 30.21
N LEU A 440 -19.03 -17.21 30.87
CA LEU A 440 -17.69 -17.44 30.34
C LEU A 440 -17.73 -18.23 29.02
N LEU A 441 -18.53 -19.30 28.97
CA LEU A 441 -18.65 -20.17 27.79
C LEU A 441 -19.42 -19.51 26.63
N LEU A 442 -20.48 -18.75 26.94
CA LEU A 442 -21.32 -18.14 25.91
C LEU A 442 -20.74 -16.81 25.41
N PHE A 443 -20.37 -15.90 26.33
CA PHE A 443 -19.97 -14.56 25.96
C PHE A 443 -18.56 -14.49 25.37
N THR A 444 -17.65 -15.41 25.68
CA THR A 444 -16.32 -15.43 25.05
C THR A 444 -16.37 -15.62 23.52
N PRO A 445 -16.98 -16.68 22.97
CA PRO A 445 -17.10 -16.84 21.52
C PRO A 445 -18.10 -15.86 20.90
N CYS A 446 -19.21 -15.55 21.59
CA CYS A 446 -20.21 -14.62 21.08
C CYS A 446 -19.66 -13.20 20.94
N SER A 447 -18.91 -12.70 21.94
CA SER A 447 -18.27 -11.37 21.87
C SER A 447 -17.29 -11.26 20.69
N TYR A 448 -16.54 -12.34 20.43
CA TYR A 448 -15.63 -12.38 19.29
C TYR A 448 -16.38 -12.28 17.96
N VAL A 449 -17.40 -13.14 17.77
CA VAL A 449 -18.14 -13.23 16.50
C VAL A 449 -19.04 -12.01 16.28
N CYS A 450 -19.68 -11.52 17.33
CA CYS A 450 -20.78 -10.57 17.22
C CYS A 450 -20.33 -9.11 17.34
N TRP A 451 -19.15 -8.80 17.88
CA TRP A 451 -18.66 -7.42 17.84
C TRP A 451 -17.20 -7.26 17.43
N PHE A 452 -16.28 -8.10 17.88
CA PHE A 452 -14.87 -7.93 17.49
C PHE A 452 -14.68 -8.17 15.98
N ARG A 453 -15.24 -9.26 15.47
CA ARG A 453 -15.14 -9.63 14.05
C ARG A 453 -15.83 -8.63 13.12
N PRO A 454 -17.03 -8.10 13.43
CA PRO A 454 -17.59 -6.95 12.73
C PRO A 454 -16.66 -5.72 12.74
N ALA A 455 -16.07 -5.37 13.88
CA ALA A 455 -15.12 -4.26 13.95
C ALA A 455 -13.90 -4.50 13.04
N TYR A 456 -13.33 -5.70 13.08
CA TYR A 456 -12.20 -6.10 12.25
C TYR A 456 -12.54 -5.99 10.75
N LYS A 457 -13.69 -6.53 10.34
CA LYS A 457 -14.17 -6.43 8.95
C LYS A 457 -14.46 -4.99 8.52
N ALA A 458 -15.02 -4.18 9.42
CA ALA A 458 -15.31 -2.77 9.15
C ALA A 458 -14.04 -1.99 8.81
N PHE A 459 -12.97 -2.16 9.59
CA PHE A 459 -11.69 -1.49 9.34
C PHE A 459 -10.88 -2.09 8.18
N ARG A 460 -11.03 -3.39 7.90
CA ARG A 460 -10.36 -4.06 6.76
C ARG A 460 -10.88 -3.55 5.42
N ALA A 461 -12.19 -3.37 5.29
CA ALA A 461 -12.84 -3.17 4.00
C ALA A 461 -13.70 -1.90 3.94
N ASP A 462 -13.50 -0.97 4.88
CA ASP A 462 -14.24 0.29 5.02
C ASP A 462 -15.77 0.15 4.87
N SER A 463 -16.33 -0.90 5.50
CA SER A 463 -17.74 -1.29 5.34
C SER A 463 -18.64 -0.63 6.38
N SER A 464 -19.57 0.20 5.90
CA SER A 464 -20.55 0.92 6.72
C SER A 464 -21.51 -0.02 7.43
N PHE A 465 -21.88 -1.14 6.79
CA PHE A 465 -22.72 -2.16 7.42
C PHE A 465 -22.03 -2.80 8.63
N ASN A 466 -20.75 -3.20 8.48
CA ASN A 466 -20.00 -3.82 9.58
C ASN A 466 -19.74 -2.82 10.73
N PHE A 467 -19.57 -1.53 10.43
CA PHE A 467 -19.54 -0.47 11.45
C PHE A 467 -20.88 -0.37 12.21
N MET A 468 -22.01 -0.42 11.52
CA MET A 468 -23.34 -0.37 12.17
C MET A 468 -23.59 -1.59 13.07
N ALA A 469 -23.27 -2.78 12.58
CA ALA A 469 -23.37 -4.02 13.35
C ALA A 469 -22.48 -3.98 14.61
N PHE A 470 -21.26 -3.45 14.47
CA PHE A 470 -20.38 -3.20 15.61
C PHE A 470 -21.01 -2.25 16.63
N PHE A 471 -21.49 -1.06 16.23
CA PHE A 471 -22.05 -0.10 17.19
C PHE A 471 -23.27 -0.64 17.95
N PHE A 472 -24.17 -1.35 17.28
CA PHE A 472 -25.36 -1.90 17.93
C PHE A 472 -25.00 -2.99 18.95
N ILE A 473 -24.22 -3.98 18.53
CA ILE A 473 -23.90 -5.15 19.37
C ILE A 473 -22.89 -4.76 20.46
N PHE A 474 -21.87 -3.98 20.12
CA PHE A 474 -20.87 -3.50 21.08
C PHE A 474 -21.49 -2.50 22.07
N GLY A 475 -22.48 -1.70 21.66
CA GLY A 475 -23.26 -0.85 22.55
C GLY A 475 -24.08 -1.65 23.56
N ALA A 476 -24.77 -2.71 23.14
CA ALA A 476 -25.47 -3.62 24.04
C ALA A 476 -24.50 -4.33 25.00
N GLN A 477 -23.34 -4.77 24.50
CA GLN A 477 -22.27 -5.37 25.30
C GLN A 477 -21.73 -4.38 26.35
N PHE A 478 -21.57 -3.10 26.01
CA PHE A 478 -21.15 -2.07 26.96
C PHE A 478 -22.16 -1.93 28.11
N VAL A 479 -23.46 -1.84 27.81
CA VAL A 479 -24.52 -1.77 28.84
C VAL A 479 -24.48 -3.01 29.73
N LEU A 480 -24.35 -4.20 29.13
CA LEU A 480 -24.21 -5.47 29.83
C LEU A 480 -23.00 -5.47 30.78
N THR A 481 -21.85 -4.98 30.33
CA THR A 481 -20.63 -4.89 31.15
C THR A 481 -20.76 -3.88 32.29
N VAL A 482 -21.52 -2.80 32.11
CA VAL A 482 -21.87 -1.88 33.21
C VAL A 482 -22.75 -2.58 34.26
N ILE A 483 -23.74 -3.36 33.83
CA ILE A 483 -24.59 -4.16 34.73
C ILE A 483 -23.73 -5.18 35.50
N GLN A 484 -22.77 -5.84 34.84
CA GLN A 484 -21.82 -6.76 35.49
C GLN A 484 -20.90 -6.05 36.49
N ALA A 485 -20.47 -4.82 36.20
CA ALA A 485 -19.69 -4.01 37.13
C ALA A 485 -20.49 -3.62 38.37
N ILE A 486 -21.80 -3.34 38.23
CA ILE A 486 -22.70 -3.08 39.36
C ILE A 486 -22.89 -4.35 40.20
N GLY A 487 -23.13 -5.50 39.55
CA GLY A 487 -23.17 -6.81 40.19
C GLY A 487 -24.45 -7.11 40.98
N PHE A 488 -25.59 -7.14 40.29
CA PHE A 488 -26.85 -7.55 40.92
C PHE A 488 -26.82 -9.02 41.39
N PRO A 489 -27.32 -9.34 42.59
CA PRO A 489 -27.38 -10.72 43.07
C PRO A 489 -28.17 -11.63 42.12
N GLY A 490 -27.68 -12.86 41.88
CA GLY A 490 -28.33 -13.84 41.01
C GLY A 490 -28.03 -13.67 39.52
N TRP A 491 -27.20 -12.68 39.15
CA TRP A 491 -26.86 -12.38 37.75
C TRP A 491 -25.52 -12.98 37.29
N GLY A 492 -24.83 -13.70 38.17
CA GLY A 492 -23.58 -14.39 37.83
C GLY A 492 -22.37 -13.47 37.65
N ALA A 493 -22.42 -12.25 38.21
CA ALA A 493 -21.31 -11.30 38.21
C ALA A 493 -21.01 -10.78 39.62
N CYS A 494 -19.75 -10.86 40.04
CA CYS A 494 -19.23 -10.28 41.28
C CYS A 494 -18.86 -8.81 41.04
N GLY A 495 -19.87 -7.95 40.90
CA GLY A 495 -19.69 -6.50 40.82
C GLY A 495 -19.61 -5.83 42.19
N TRP A 496 -19.61 -4.49 42.20
CA TRP A 496 -19.41 -3.68 43.41
C TRP A 496 -20.44 -3.96 44.51
N LEU A 497 -21.74 -4.08 44.17
CA LEU A 497 -22.78 -4.33 45.17
C LEU A 497 -22.60 -5.69 45.85
N ALA A 498 -22.30 -6.71 45.06
CA ALA A 498 -22.02 -8.06 45.56
C ALA A 498 -20.78 -8.09 46.45
N ALA A 499 -19.68 -7.47 46.03
CA ALA A 499 -18.43 -7.44 46.79
C ALA A 499 -18.57 -6.68 48.11
N ILE A 500 -19.17 -5.49 48.09
CA ILE A 500 -19.37 -4.65 49.28
C ILE A 500 -20.31 -5.34 50.28
N GLY A 501 -21.41 -5.92 49.80
CA GLY A 501 -22.38 -6.60 50.65
C GLY A 501 -21.83 -7.85 51.35
N PHE A 502 -20.78 -8.48 50.80
CA PHE A 502 -20.24 -9.74 51.32
C PHE A 502 -19.12 -9.57 52.35
N PHE A 503 -18.62 -8.34 52.58
CA PHE A 503 -17.61 -8.07 53.61
C PHE A 503 -18.05 -8.46 55.02
N GLY A 504 -19.35 -8.37 55.30
CA GLY A 504 -19.93 -8.79 56.59
C GLY A 504 -19.98 -10.30 56.80
N THR A 505 -19.73 -11.11 55.75
CA THR A 505 -19.84 -12.58 55.80
C THR A 505 -18.46 -13.24 55.73
N SER A 506 -17.63 -12.86 54.77
CA SER A 506 -16.27 -13.38 54.65
C SER A 506 -15.36 -12.36 53.98
N VAL A 507 -14.43 -11.81 54.77
CA VAL A 507 -13.45 -10.80 54.30
C VAL A 507 -12.59 -11.36 53.16
N GLY A 508 -12.16 -12.62 53.26
CA GLY A 508 -11.32 -13.26 52.25
C GLY A 508 -12.04 -13.39 50.90
N ALA A 509 -13.29 -13.85 50.91
CA ALA A 509 -14.09 -13.94 49.68
C ALA A 509 -14.41 -12.56 49.09
N ALA A 510 -14.74 -11.58 49.94
CA ALA A 510 -15.04 -10.22 49.50
C ALA A 510 -13.86 -9.53 48.79
N VAL A 511 -12.63 -9.75 49.25
CA VAL A 511 -11.41 -9.25 48.58
C VAL A 511 -11.24 -9.86 47.19
N VAL A 512 -11.47 -11.17 47.04
CA VAL A 512 -11.43 -11.84 45.72
C VAL A 512 -12.53 -11.30 44.80
N MET A 513 -13.70 -10.98 45.35
CA MET A 513 -14.83 -10.40 44.60
C MET A 513 -14.62 -8.95 44.16
N LEU A 514 -13.74 -8.18 44.81
CA LEU A 514 -13.39 -6.83 44.36
C LEU A 514 -12.62 -6.83 43.02
N LEU A 515 -11.81 -7.87 42.78
CA LEU A 515 -10.99 -7.96 41.58
C LEU A 515 -11.81 -7.93 40.27
N PRO A 516 -12.84 -8.79 40.07
CA PRO A 516 -13.69 -8.70 38.89
C PRO A 516 -14.52 -7.40 38.84
N ALA A 517 -14.95 -6.83 39.98
CA ALA A 517 -15.67 -5.56 40.00
C ALA A 517 -14.83 -4.42 39.40
N ILE A 518 -13.55 -4.34 39.76
CA ILE A 518 -12.58 -3.39 39.19
C ILE A 518 -12.37 -3.69 37.70
N MET A 519 -12.14 -4.95 37.33
CA MET A 519 -11.89 -5.34 35.94
C MET A 519 -13.09 -5.08 35.01
N PHE A 520 -14.33 -5.31 35.46
CA PHE A 520 -15.54 -4.96 34.71
C PHE A 520 -15.69 -3.44 34.57
N SER A 521 -15.37 -2.68 35.62
CA SER A 521 -15.38 -1.21 35.57
C SER A 521 -14.35 -0.68 34.55
N LEU A 522 -13.12 -1.20 34.58
CA LEU A 522 -12.08 -0.87 33.60
C LEU A 522 -12.49 -1.27 32.18
N SER A 523 -13.10 -2.45 32.01
CA SER A 523 -13.63 -2.91 30.73
C SER A 523 -14.68 -1.95 30.18
N ALA A 524 -15.64 -1.51 31.00
CA ALA A 524 -16.68 -0.56 30.61
C ALA A 524 -16.08 0.78 30.15
N VAL A 525 -15.11 1.33 30.91
CA VAL A 525 -14.42 2.58 30.53
C VAL A 525 -13.69 2.43 29.19
N MET A 526 -12.95 1.35 29.00
CA MET A 526 -12.26 1.09 27.73
C MET A 526 -13.23 0.88 26.56
N MET A 527 -14.37 0.22 26.78
CA MET A 527 -15.43 0.09 25.78
C MET A 527 -16.03 1.44 25.39
N ALA A 528 -16.28 2.33 26.36
CA ALA A 528 -16.77 3.69 26.08
C ALA A 528 -15.77 4.49 25.23
N ILE A 529 -14.48 4.45 25.56
CA ILE A 529 -13.42 5.10 24.78
C ILE A 529 -13.37 4.52 23.35
N ALA A 530 -13.48 3.19 23.21
CA ALA A 530 -13.47 2.54 21.91
C ALA A 530 -14.68 2.96 21.05
N ILE A 531 -15.89 2.98 21.62
CA ILE A 531 -17.11 3.46 20.93
C ILE A 531 -16.91 4.88 20.42
N LEU A 532 -16.45 5.80 21.28
CA LEU A 532 -16.26 7.20 20.91
C LEU A 532 -15.20 7.37 19.80
N LYS A 533 -14.10 6.63 19.87
CA LYS A 533 -13.04 6.70 18.86
C LYS A 533 -13.48 6.13 17.51
N VAL A 534 -14.11 4.96 17.51
CA VAL A 534 -14.60 4.32 16.28
C VAL A 534 -15.71 5.18 15.67
N HIS A 535 -16.61 5.75 16.48
CA HIS A 535 -17.67 6.66 16.02
C HIS A 535 -17.13 7.94 15.38
N ARG A 536 -16.11 8.55 16.00
CA ARG A 536 -15.45 9.74 15.43
C ARG A 536 -14.81 9.44 14.06
N ILE A 537 -14.17 8.28 13.90
CA ILE A 537 -13.58 7.85 12.62
C ILE A 537 -14.68 7.58 11.59
N TYR A 538 -15.71 6.82 11.98
CA TYR A 538 -16.84 6.48 11.11
C TYR A 538 -17.57 7.72 10.59
N ARG A 539 -17.82 8.73 11.45
CA ARG A 539 -18.43 10.00 11.03
C ARG A 539 -17.46 10.90 10.25
N GLY A 540 -16.17 10.91 10.60
CA GLY A 540 -15.14 11.66 9.87
C GLY A 540 -14.95 11.17 8.43
N ALA A 541 -15.21 9.88 8.18
CA ALA A 541 -15.14 9.26 6.85
C ALA A 541 -16.44 9.35 6.03
N GLY A 542 -17.44 10.11 6.48
CA GLY A 542 -18.72 10.26 5.76
C GLY A 542 -19.66 9.05 5.84
N GLY A 543 -19.48 8.16 6.83
CA GLY A 543 -20.35 7.00 7.03
C GLY A 543 -21.79 7.40 7.39
N SER A 544 -22.78 6.80 6.73
CA SER A 544 -24.21 7.08 6.94
C SER A 544 -25.05 5.79 6.97
N PHE A 545 -26.22 5.84 7.63
CA PHE A 545 -27.17 4.73 7.66
C PHE A 545 -27.66 4.37 6.25
N GLN A 546 -27.86 5.38 5.38
CA GLN A 546 -28.24 5.18 3.99
C GLN A 546 -27.16 4.39 3.22
N LYS A 547 -25.87 4.69 3.42
CA LYS A 547 -24.75 3.94 2.81
C LYS A 547 -24.75 2.47 3.26
N ALA A 548 -25.00 2.21 4.55
CA ALA A 548 -25.13 0.85 5.08
C ALA A 548 -26.34 0.09 4.49
N GLN A 549 -27.47 0.76 4.25
CA GLN A 549 -28.64 0.15 3.63
C GLN A 549 -28.37 -0.21 2.15
N THR A 550 -27.63 0.63 1.42
CA THR A 550 -27.19 0.34 0.06
C THR A 550 -26.21 -0.84 0.01
N GLU A 551 -25.22 -0.89 0.92
CA GLU A 551 -24.29 -2.03 1.04
C GLU A 551 -25.00 -3.35 1.36
N TRP A 552 -26.08 -3.31 2.15
CA TRP A 552 -26.91 -4.47 2.47
C TRP A 552 -27.68 -4.97 1.25
N ASN A 553 -28.40 -4.07 0.57
CA ASN A 553 -29.24 -4.41 -0.58
C ASN A 553 -28.42 -4.93 -1.77
N THR A 554 -27.19 -4.43 -1.95
CA THR A 554 -26.29 -4.84 -3.03
C THR A 554 -25.49 -6.11 -2.73
N GLY A 555 -25.57 -6.65 -1.50
CA GLY A 555 -24.79 -7.81 -1.08
C GLY A 555 -23.28 -7.54 -0.88
N ALA A 556 -22.83 -6.30 -1.08
CA ALA A 556 -21.44 -5.86 -0.93
C ALA A 556 -20.89 -6.09 0.48
N TRP A 557 -21.75 -6.22 1.50
CA TRP A 557 -21.33 -6.54 2.88
C TRP A 557 -20.73 -7.94 3.05
N ARG A 558 -21.01 -8.90 2.17
CA ARG A 558 -20.49 -10.29 2.25
C ARG A 558 -19.06 -10.41 1.77
N ASN A 559 -18.76 -9.78 0.63
CA ASN A 559 -17.45 -9.68 0.01
C ASN A 559 -17.19 -8.21 -0.33
N PRO A 560 -16.89 -7.37 0.68
CA PRO A 560 -16.63 -5.97 0.40
C PRO A 560 -15.37 -5.88 -0.47
N PRO A 561 -15.41 -5.12 -1.58
CA PRO A 561 -14.22 -4.86 -2.38
C PRO A 561 -13.09 -4.39 -1.46
N SER A 562 -11.85 -4.81 -1.70
CA SER A 562 -10.71 -4.19 -1.02
C SER A 562 -10.79 -2.67 -1.27
N ARG A 563 -10.29 -1.85 -0.34
CA ARG A 563 -10.36 -0.39 -0.45
C ARG A 563 -9.79 0.12 -1.79
N GLU A 564 -8.90 -0.65 -2.41
CA GLU A 564 -8.37 -0.48 -3.78
C GLU A 564 -9.45 -0.61 -4.88
N ALA A 565 -10.36 -1.57 -4.78
CA ALA A 565 -11.48 -1.75 -5.70
C ALA A 565 -12.61 -0.71 -5.50
N GLN A 566 -12.76 -0.14 -4.30
CA GLN A 566 -13.71 0.95 -4.04
C GLN A 566 -13.23 2.30 -4.61
N PHE A 567 -11.91 2.55 -4.60
CA PHE A 567 -11.31 3.71 -5.28
C PHE A 567 -11.56 3.68 -6.81
N ASN A 568 -11.57 2.49 -7.42
CA ASN A 568 -11.89 2.33 -8.84
C ASN A 568 -13.37 2.60 -9.20
N ASN A 569 -14.29 2.50 -8.24
CA ASN A 569 -15.72 2.78 -8.46
C ASN A 569 -16.11 4.26 -8.29
N PHE A 570 -15.28 5.09 -7.64
CA PHE A 570 -15.52 6.54 -7.57
C PHE A 570 -15.18 7.27 -8.88
N SER A 571 -14.50 6.63 -9.82
CA SER A 571 -14.29 7.12 -11.19
C SER A 571 -15.50 6.92 -12.12
N GLY A 572 -16.58 6.31 -11.64
CA GLY A 572 -17.80 6.04 -12.39
C GLY A 572 -19.02 6.75 -11.83
N ASN A 573 -19.07 8.08 -11.93
CA ASN A 573 -20.30 8.84 -12.20
C ASN A 573 -19.94 10.32 -12.40
N SER A 574 -20.57 10.90 -13.42
CA SER A 574 -20.36 12.25 -13.96
C SER A 574 -20.09 13.32 -12.91
N LEU A 575 -18.91 13.95 -13.01
CA LEU A 575 -18.64 15.25 -12.40
C LEU A 575 -19.70 16.27 -12.89
N PRO A 576 -20.13 17.22 -12.05
CA PRO A 576 -21.05 18.26 -12.49
C PRO A 576 -20.42 19.05 -13.64
N GLU A 577 -21.17 19.21 -14.73
CA GLU A 577 -20.82 20.06 -15.86
C GLU A 577 -20.52 21.47 -15.36
N TYR A 578 -19.26 21.88 -15.45
CA TYR A 578 -18.90 23.28 -15.27
C TYR A 578 -19.40 24.07 -16.49
N PRO A 579 -19.96 25.27 -16.30
CA PRO A 579 -20.38 26.10 -17.42
C PRO A 579 -19.17 26.37 -18.33
N THR A 580 -19.35 26.06 -19.62
CA THR A 580 -18.37 26.26 -20.66
C THR A 580 -17.94 27.73 -20.73
N VAL A 581 -16.64 27.95 -20.73
CA VAL A 581 -16.02 29.27 -20.91
C VAL A 581 -16.44 29.83 -22.27
N PRO A 582 -16.84 31.13 -22.39
CA PRO A 582 -17.19 31.71 -23.68
C PRO A 582 -16.01 31.65 -24.65
N ASN A 583 -16.28 31.16 -25.86
CA ASN A 583 -15.32 31.08 -26.96
C ASN A 583 -14.91 32.50 -27.37
N TYR A 584 -13.62 32.85 -27.28
CA TYR A 584 -13.11 34.07 -27.90
C TYR A 584 -12.99 33.87 -29.41
N PRO A 585 -13.52 34.77 -30.25
CA PRO A 585 -13.34 34.68 -31.69
C PRO A 585 -11.87 34.92 -32.06
N ALA A 586 -11.39 34.11 -33.00
CA ALA A 586 -10.06 34.23 -33.59
C ALA A 586 -9.84 35.62 -34.20
N SER A 587 -8.61 36.09 -34.08
CA SER A 587 -8.05 37.36 -34.57
C SER A 587 -8.60 37.85 -35.92
N GLY A 588 -9.06 39.10 -35.96
CA GLY A 588 -9.21 39.86 -37.21
C GLY A 588 -10.38 40.83 -37.23
N SER A 589 -10.30 41.95 -36.51
CA SER A 589 -11.01 43.20 -36.87
C SER A 589 -10.46 44.38 -36.08
N GLN A 590 -10.17 45.45 -36.81
CA GLN A 590 -9.72 46.76 -36.35
C GLN A 590 -10.70 47.36 -35.33
N TRP A 591 -10.16 48.01 -34.31
CA TRP A 591 -10.88 49.01 -33.52
C TRP A 591 -10.39 50.41 -33.92
N PRO A 592 -11.27 51.42 -34.01
CA PRO A 592 -10.86 52.83 -34.10
C PRO A 592 -10.17 53.33 -32.84
#